data_AF-A0A3M1N8P7-F1
#
_entry.id   AF-A0A3M1N8P7-F1
#
_cell.length_a   1.000
_cell.length_b   1.000
_cell.length_c   1.000
_cell.angle_alpha   90.00
_cell.angle_beta   90.00
_cell.angle_gamma   90.00
#
_symmetry.space_group_name_H-M   'P 1'
#
loop_
_entity.id
_entity.type
_entity.pdbx_description
1 polymer ?
#
loop_
_entity_poly.entity_id
_entity_poly.type
_entity_poly.pdbx_seq_one_letter_code
_entity_poly.pdbx_strand_id
1 'polypeptide(L)'
;MRGRWVLVGLGGVVGVSALLSYWQRAAILRWMGDRLVAHSRLEPPWEAIVVFSGRPYERALAAAEAYQRYPALIVALGGAHNEDLLAIGAPLSQECAFTQMALRALCVPDSAILLACEGTSTVEEFAHLAQLCRSHRWKR
;
A
#
# COMPACT_ATOMS: atom_id res chain seq x y z
N MET A 1 22.68 32.39 -39.28
CA MET A 1 22.48 30.97 -39.67
C MET A 1 22.91 29.95 -38.60
N ARG A 2 23.90 30.22 -37.73
CA ARG A 2 24.34 29.30 -36.65
C ARG A 2 23.25 28.93 -35.62
N GLY A 3 22.37 29.86 -35.25
CA GLY A 3 21.33 29.61 -34.23
C GLY A 3 20.25 28.58 -34.61
N ARG A 4 19.97 28.40 -35.91
CA ARG A 4 18.95 27.43 -36.39
C ARG A 4 19.43 25.98 -36.25
N TRP A 5 20.72 25.73 -36.46
CA TRP A 5 21.32 24.40 -36.29
C TRP A 5 21.47 24.00 -34.83
N VAL A 6 21.71 24.96 -33.93
CA VAL A 6 21.73 24.73 -32.49
C VAL A 6 20.35 24.31 -31.99
N LEU A 7 19.27 24.99 -32.42
CA LEU A 7 17.90 24.65 -32.03
C LEU A 7 17.44 23.28 -32.57
N VAL A 8 17.81 22.93 -33.80
CA VAL A 8 17.53 21.60 -34.37
C VAL A 8 18.31 20.50 -33.64
N GLY A 9 19.58 20.76 -33.30
CA GLY A 9 20.39 19.85 -32.48
C GLY A 9 19.80 19.66 -31.08
N LEU A 10 19.34 20.74 -30.44
CA LEU A 10 18.71 20.68 -29.12
C LEU A 10 17.41 19.87 -29.14
N GLY A 11 16.54 20.12 -30.13
CA GLY A 11 15.29 19.38 -30.31
C GLY A 11 15.52 17.89 -30.58
N GLY A 12 16.54 17.55 -31.38
CA GLY A 12 16.92 16.16 -31.61
C GLY A 12 17.39 15.45 -30.34
N VAL A 13 18.22 16.11 -29.53
CA VAL A 13 18.70 15.56 -28.26
C VAL A 13 17.55 15.33 -27.27
N VAL A 14 16.62 16.28 -27.16
CA VAL A 14 15.44 16.14 -26.29
C VAL A 14 14.51 15.03 -26.79
N GLY A 15 14.29 14.91 -28.09
CA GLY A 15 13.47 13.84 -28.66
C GLY A 15 14.06 12.45 -28.44
N VAL A 16 15.37 12.31 -28.64
CA VAL A 16 16.09 11.04 -28.41
C VAL A 16 16.11 10.69 -26.92
N SER A 17 16.33 11.65 -26.03
CA SER A 17 16.32 11.40 -24.59
C SER A 17 14.93 11.00 -24.07
N ALA A 18 13.86 11.60 -24.59
CA ALA A 18 12.48 11.21 -24.28
C ALA A 18 12.15 9.80 -24.76
N LEU A 19 12.57 9.43 -25.98
CA LEU A 19 12.40 8.08 -26.53
C LEU A 19 13.16 7.03 -25.72
N LEU A 20 14.42 7.30 -25.37
CA LEU A 20 15.23 6.42 -24.52
C LEU A 20 14.61 6.24 -23.13
N SER A 21 14.13 7.33 -22.52
CA SER A 21 13.46 7.29 -21.23
C SER A 21 12.14 6.52 -21.29
N TYR A 22 11.38 6.67 -22.38
CA TYR A 22 10.16 5.90 -22.60
C TYR A 22 10.44 4.42 -22.79
N TRP A 23 11.50 4.06 -23.52
CA TRP A 23 11.91 2.67 -23.70
C TRP A 23 12.37 2.03 -22.38
N GLN A 24 13.07 2.79 -21.53
CA GLN A 24 13.52 2.34 -20.21
C GLN A 24 12.47 2.56 -19.09
N ARG A 25 11.27 3.03 -19.41
CA ARG A 25 10.26 3.44 -18.40
C ARG A 25 9.97 2.35 -17.37
N ALA A 26 9.91 1.10 -17.80
CA ALA A 26 9.61 -0.02 -16.91
C ALA A 26 10.73 -0.26 -15.89
N ALA A 27 11.99 -0.11 -16.30
CA ALA A 27 13.15 -0.24 -15.41
C ALA A 27 13.22 0.93 -14.43
N ILE A 28 12.96 2.16 -14.90
CA ILE A 28 12.92 3.36 -14.06
C ILE A 28 11.81 3.24 -13.01
N LEU A 29 10.58 2.90 -13.43
CA LEU A 29 9.45 2.75 -12.52
C LEU A 29 9.67 1.63 -11.50
N ARG A 30 10.29 0.51 -11.91
CA ARG A 30 10.64 -0.58 -10.99
C ARG A 30 11.69 -0.14 -9.98
N TRP A 31 12.77 0.48 -10.43
CA TRP A 31 13.82 1.01 -9.55
C TRP A 31 13.27 2.02 -8.54
N MET A 32 12.35 2.90 -8.97
CA MET A 32 11.65 3.84 -8.08
C MET A 32 10.76 3.10 -7.08
N GLY A 33 10.01 2.08 -7.54
CA GLY A 33 9.18 1.24 -6.67
C GLY A 33 10.01 0.54 -5.60
N ASP A 34 11.11 -0.11 -5.99
CA ASP A 34 12.01 -0.82 -5.09
C ASP A 34 12.64 0.13 -4.05
N ARG A 35 12.88 1.39 -4.40
CA ARG A 35 13.37 2.44 -3.49
C ARG A 35 12.32 2.90 -2.46
N LEU A 36 11.03 2.75 -2.76
CA LEU A 36 9.94 3.11 -1.86
C LEU A 36 9.62 1.98 -0.87
N VAL A 37 10.05 0.76 -1.14
CA VAL A 37 9.85 -0.39 -0.23
C VAL A 37 10.99 -0.47 0.77
N ALA A 38 10.73 0.02 1.98
CA ALA A 38 11.62 -0.21 3.12
C ALA A 38 11.25 -1.51 3.84
N HIS A 39 12.23 -2.37 4.07
CA HIS A 39 12.07 -3.57 4.87
C HIS A 39 12.71 -3.34 6.24
N SER A 40 11.90 -3.36 7.30
CA SER A 40 12.41 -3.43 8.67
C SER A 40 12.46 -4.89 9.10
N ARG A 41 13.61 -5.34 9.61
CA ARG A 41 13.71 -6.64 10.28
C ARG A 41 13.21 -6.46 11.71
N LEU A 42 11.89 -6.47 11.88
CA LEU A 42 11.32 -6.68 13.21
C LEU A 42 11.40 -8.19 13.46
N GLU A 43 12.12 -8.60 14.49
CA GLU A 43 12.10 -9.99 14.96
C GLU A 43 10.90 -10.18 15.89
N PRO A 44 10.21 -11.34 15.88
CA PRO A 44 9.19 -11.66 16.87
C PRO A 44 9.72 -11.55 18.31
N PRO A 45 8.86 -11.36 19.32
CA PRO A 45 7.39 -11.34 19.23
C PRO A 45 6.82 -9.97 18.83
N TRP A 46 5.82 -9.98 17.94
CA TRP A 46 5.04 -8.78 17.62
C TRP A 46 3.67 -8.83 18.30
N GLU A 47 3.17 -7.69 18.76
CA GLU A 47 1.84 -7.61 19.39
C GLU A 47 0.70 -7.52 18.35
N ALA A 48 0.99 -6.92 17.20
CA ALA A 48 0.04 -6.77 16.10
C ALA A 48 0.73 -6.70 14.73
N ILE A 49 -0.01 -7.07 13.70
CA ILE A 49 0.36 -6.91 12.28
C ILE A 49 -0.57 -5.85 11.70
N VAL A 50 -0.03 -4.70 11.30
CA VAL A 50 -0.85 -3.59 10.79
C VAL A 50 -0.85 -3.59 9.27
N VAL A 51 -2.04 -3.55 8.67
CA VAL A 51 -2.25 -3.52 7.23
C VAL A 51 -2.87 -2.18 6.84
N PHE A 52 -2.08 -1.31 6.23
CA PHE A 52 -2.53 -0.02 5.71
C PHE A 52 -3.37 -0.18 4.41
N SER A 53 -4.24 0.77 4.13
CA SER A 53 -5.01 0.91 2.88
C SER A 53 -4.16 0.92 1.61
N GLY A 54 -4.76 0.52 0.49
CA GLY A 54 -4.10 0.41 -0.81
C GLY A 54 -4.53 -0.88 -1.50
N ARG A 55 -3.59 -1.64 -2.09
CA ARG A 55 -3.89 -2.88 -2.82
C ARG A 55 -4.25 -4.01 -1.83
N PRO A 56 -5.54 -4.31 -1.57
CA PRO A 56 -5.94 -5.08 -0.39
C PRO A 56 -5.43 -6.52 -0.43
N TYR A 57 -5.48 -7.16 -1.60
CA TYR A 57 -5.05 -8.54 -1.78
C TYR A 57 -3.54 -8.74 -1.54
N GLU A 58 -2.70 -7.90 -2.15
CA GLU A 58 -1.23 -8.01 -2.02
C GLU A 58 -0.79 -7.78 -0.58
N ARG A 59 -1.43 -6.83 0.11
CA ARG A 59 -1.13 -6.54 1.51
C ARG A 59 -1.67 -7.61 2.46
N ALA A 60 -2.85 -8.15 2.17
CA ALA A 60 -3.39 -9.30 2.90
C ALA A 60 -2.51 -10.54 2.75
N LEU A 61 -1.94 -10.79 1.58
CA LEU A 61 -0.99 -11.89 1.35
C LEU A 61 0.23 -11.75 2.26
N ALA A 62 0.88 -10.59 2.26
CA ALA A 62 2.04 -10.33 3.12
C ALA A 62 1.70 -10.45 4.61
N ALA A 63 0.53 -9.95 5.03
CA ALA A 63 0.07 -10.05 6.41
C ALA A 63 -0.26 -11.50 6.82
N ALA A 64 -0.86 -12.30 5.93
CA ALA A 64 -1.13 -13.71 6.18
C ALA A 64 0.18 -14.52 6.28
N GLU A 65 1.18 -14.25 5.44
CA GLU A 65 2.51 -14.86 5.54
C GLU A 65 3.23 -14.48 6.85
N ALA A 66 3.05 -13.26 7.34
CA ALA A 66 3.57 -12.84 8.65
C ALA A 66 2.83 -13.56 9.79
N TYR A 67 1.51 -13.64 9.72
CA TYR A 67 0.66 -14.31 10.70
C TYR A 67 0.95 -15.82 10.82
N GLN A 68 1.19 -16.50 9.68
CA GLN A 68 1.56 -17.92 9.68
C GLN A 68 2.91 -18.19 10.37
N ARG A 69 3.86 -17.25 10.27
CA ARG A 69 5.16 -17.33 10.95
C ARG A 69 5.05 -17.03 12.44
N TYR A 70 4.27 -16.02 12.80
CA TYR A 70 4.03 -15.64 14.18
C TYR A 70 2.59 -15.07 14.35
N PRO A 71 1.64 -15.87 14.89
CA PRO A 71 0.27 -15.43 15.04
C PRO A 71 0.15 -14.22 15.98
N ALA A 72 -0.45 -13.15 15.49
CA ALA A 72 -0.72 -11.91 16.23
C ALA A 72 -2.03 -11.29 15.73
N LEU A 73 -2.55 -10.29 16.45
CA LEU A 73 -3.74 -9.57 15.99
C LEU A 73 -3.42 -8.80 14.70
N ILE A 74 -4.21 -8.98 13.66
CA ILE A 74 -4.10 -8.22 12.41
C ILE A 74 -5.04 -7.01 12.49
N VAL A 75 -4.50 -5.81 12.32
CA VAL A 75 -5.27 -4.56 12.27
C VAL A 75 -5.35 -4.09 10.83
N ALA A 76 -6.54 -4.17 10.23
CA ALA A 76 -6.79 -3.70 8.87
C ALA A 76 -7.31 -2.25 8.89
N LEU A 77 -6.49 -1.33 8.38
CA LEU A 77 -6.81 0.09 8.22
C LEU A 77 -7.45 0.37 6.86
N GLY A 78 -7.95 1.60 6.69
CA GLY A 78 -8.49 2.09 5.41
C GLY A 78 -10.00 2.34 5.47
N GLY A 79 -10.36 3.62 5.53
CA GLY A 79 -11.75 4.09 5.54
C GLY A 79 -12.27 4.57 4.18
N ALA A 80 -11.45 4.56 3.13
CA ALA A 80 -11.90 4.95 1.80
C ALA A 80 -12.93 3.94 1.26
N HIS A 81 -13.94 4.47 0.56
CA HIS A 81 -14.99 3.69 -0.07
C HIS A 81 -14.74 3.63 -1.58
N ASN A 82 -15.07 2.49 -2.18
CA ASN A 82 -15.24 2.39 -3.61
C ASN A 82 -16.63 2.94 -3.97
N GLU A 83 -16.64 4.13 -4.56
CA GLU A 83 -17.87 4.86 -4.93
C GLU A 83 -18.73 4.09 -5.94
N ASP A 84 -18.12 3.34 -6.87
CA ASP A 84 -18.86 2.55 -7.85
C ASP A 84 -19.63 1.41 -7.18
N LEU A 85 -18.98 0.73 -6.22
CA LEU A 85 -19.60 -0.31 -5.42
C LEU A 85 -20.68 0.25 -4.49
N LEU A 86 -20.46 1.44 -3.94
CA LEU A 86 -21.48 2.14 -3.15
C LEU A 86 -22.70 2.50 -4.01
N ALA A 87 -22.48 3.00 -5.23
CA ALA A 87 -23.53 3.42 -6.15
C ALA A 87 -24.46 2.27 -6.58
N ILE A 88 -23.92 1.05 -6.70
CA ILE A 88 -24.74 -0.15 -7.00
C ILE A 88 -25.32 -0.82 -5.75
N GLY A 89 -25.16 -0.21 -4.57
CA GLY A 89 -25.67 -0.75 -3.30
C GLY A 89 -24.93 -2.01 -2.84
N ALA A 90 -23.66 -2.18 -3.20
CA ALA A 90 -22.88 -3.32 -2.73
C ALA A 90 -22.72 -3.24 -1.21
N PRO A 91 -22.88 -4.37 -0.49
CA PRO A 91 -22.77 -4.39 0.97
C PRO A 91 -21.33 -4.16 1.48
N LEU A 92 -20.34 -4.28 0.59
CA LEU A 92 -18.92 -4.15 0.89
C LEU A 92 -18.31 -3.14 -0.08
N SER A 93 -17.99 -1.95 0.43
CA SER A 93 -17.39 -0.86 -0.33
C SER A 93 -16.12 -0.31 0.29
N GLN A 94 -15.82 -0.63 1.56
CA GLN A 94 -14.65 -0.10 2.27
C GLN A 94 -13.38 -0.93 2.07
N GLU A 95 -12.23 -0.26 1.99
CA GLU A 95 -10.92 -0.90 1.78
C GLU A 95 -10.50 -1.86 2.90
N CYS A 96 -10.73 -1.52 4.17
CA CYS A 96 -10.50 -2.41 5.30
C CYS A 96 -11.27 -3.74 5.14
N ALA A 97 -12.49 -3.69 4.60
CA ALA A 97 -13.36 -4.85 4.44
C ALA A 97 -12.88 -5.75 3.28
N PHE A 98 -12.38 -5.15 2.19
CA PHE A 98 -11.70 -5.93 1.13
C PHE A 98 -10.45 -6.63 1.66
N THR A 99 -9.71 -5.99 2.56
CA THR A 99 -8.54 -6.59 3.21
C THR A 99 -8.96 -7.78 4.08
N GLN A 100 -10.00 -7.64 4.91
CA GLN A 100 -10.53 -8.76 5.71
C GLN A 100 -11.00 -9.92 4.83
N MET A 101 -11.72 -9.65 3.74
CA MET A 101 -12.14 -10.70 2.81
C MET A 101 -10.93 -11.46 2.23
N ALA A 102 -9.89 -10.74 1.81
CA ALA A 102 -8.67 -11.36 1.30
C ALA A 102 -7.95 -12.19 2.38
N LEU A 103 -7.85 -11.69 3.61
CA LEU A 103 -7.26 -12.42 4.73
C LEU A 103 -8.03 -13.71 5.05
N ARG A 104 -9.37 -13.66 5.02
CA ARG A 104 -10.23 -14.84 5.21
C ARG A 104 -10.04 -15.87 4.12
N ALA A 105 -9.91 -15.42 2.86
CA ALA A 105 -9.60 -16.31 1.74
C ALA A 105 -8.23 -16.98 1.88
N LEU A 106 -7.30 -16.36 2.62
CA LEU A 106 -5.98 -16.88 2.97
C LEU A 106 -5.96 -17.65 4.30
N CYS A 107 -7.13 -18.08 4.79
CA CYS A 107 -7.30 -18.88 6.01
C CYS A 107 -6.88 -18.19 7.32
N VAL A 108 -6.80 -16.85 7.36
CA VAL A 108 -6.67 -16.13 8.63
C VAL A 108 -8.03 -16.16 9.36
N PRO A 109 -8.09 -16.58 10.63
CA PRO A 109 -9.35 -16.64 11.37
C PRO A 109 -9.89 -15.23 11.65
N ASP A 110 -11.20 -15.07 11.56
CA ASP A 110 -11.87 -13.77 11.76
C ASP A 110 -11.59 -13.18 13.15
N SER A 111 -11.45 -14.03 14.17
CA SER A 111 -11.08 -13.64 15.54
C SER A 111 -9.68 -13.01 15.66
N ALA A 112 -8.83 -13.16 14.66
CA ALA A 112 -7.51 -12.54 14.60
C ALA A 112 -7.51 -11.23 13.81
N ILE A 113 -8.65 -10.76 13.29
CA ILE A 113 -8.75 -9.57 12.45
C ILE A 113 -9.54 -8.49 13.18
N LEU A 114 -8.90 -7.35 13.41
CA LEU A 114 -9.52 -6.12 13.87
C LEU A 114 -9.68 -5.16 12.68
N LEU A 115 -10.91 -4.80 12.37
CA LEU A 115 -11.21 -3.76 11.40
C LEU A 115 -11.11 -2.38 12.06
N ALA A 116 -10.21 -1.56 11.56
CA ALA A 116 -10.05 -0.16 11.94
C ALA A 116 -10.22 0.71 10.68
N CYS A 117 -11.46 0.76 10.17
CA CYS A 117 -11.85 1.37 8.90
C CYS A 117 -11.83 2.91 8.93
N GLU A 118 -10.74 3.49 9.44
CA GLU A 118 -10.53 4.92 9.58
C GLU A 118 -9.31 5.34 8.76
N GLY A 119 -9.31 6.60 8.33
CA GLY A 119 -8.26 7.19 7.50
C GLY A 119 -8.43 6.92 6.01
N THR A 120 -8.39 8.00 5.23
CA THR A 120 -8.41 8.01 3.76
C THR A 120 -7.04 8.35 3.16
N SER A 121 -6.07 8.65 4.03
CA SER A 121 -4.68 8.91 3.68
C SER A 121 -3.75 8.25 4.69
N THR A 122 -2.51 7.97 4.26
CA THR A 122 -1.49 7.36 5.13
C THR A 122 -1.24 8.18 6.41
N VAL A 123 -1.38 9.51 6.35
CA VAL A 123 -1.20 10.39 7.51
C VAL A 123 -2.32 10.17 8.53
N GLU A 124 -3.57 10.11 8.07
CA GLU A 124 -4.73 9.83 8.91
C GLU A 124 -4.64 8.43 9.51
N GLU A 125 -4.35 7.42 8.69
CA GLU A 125 -4.16 6.04 9.14
C GLU A 125 -3.09 5.92 10.22
N PHE A 126 -1.97 6.65 10.10
CA PHE A 126 -0.93 6.66 11.12
C PHE A 126 -1.40 7.33 12.42
N ALA A 127 -2.22 8.39 12.34
CA ALA A 127 -2.82 9.03 13.50
C ALA A 127 -3.79 8.07 14.23
N HIS A 128 -4.63 7.36 13.47
CA HIS A 128 -5.54 6.33 13.99
C HIS A 128 -4.76 5.17 14.63
N LEU A 129 -3.71 4.69 13.96
CA LEU A 129 -2.82 3.67 14.51
C LEU A 129 -2.18 4.13 15.83
N ALA A 130 -1.71 5.37 15.91
CA ALA A 130 -1.14 5.90 17.15
C ALA A 130 -2.17 5.94 18.30
N GLN A 131 -3.45 6.18 18.00
CA GLN A 131 -4.53 6.10 18.97
C GLN A 131 -4.79 4.64 19.40
N LEU A 132 -4.81 3.70 18.46
CA LEU A 132 -4.98 2.26 18.74
C LEU A 132 -3.83 1.72 19.59
N CYS A 133 -2.57 2.07 19.29
CA CYS A 133 -1.44 1.66 20.11
C CYS A 133 -1.59 2.16 21.56
N ARG A 134 -2.10 3.38 21.76
CA ARG A 134 -2.37 3.92 23.11
C ARG A 134 -3.49 3.17 23.84
N SER A 135 -4.61 2.87 23.16
CA SER A 135 -5.74 2.17 23.78
C SER A 135 -5.40 0.71 24.12
N HIS A 136 -4.63 0.04 23.28
CA HIS A 136 -4.18 -1.34 23.48
C HIS A 136 -2.90 -1.46 24.32
N ARG A 137 -2.24 -0.34 24.66
CA ARG A 137 -0.94 -0.28 25.34
C ARG A 137 0.18 -1.00 24.59
N TRP A 138 0.09 -1.06 23.26
CA TRP A 138 1.15 -1.61 22.42
C TRP A 138 2.38 -0.72 22.45
N LYS A 139 3.54 -1.34 22.53
CA LYS A 139 4.82 -0.64 22.48
C LYS A 139 5.18 -0.34 21.03
N ARG A 140 5.87 0.79 20.86
CA ARG A 140 6.31 1.29 19.56
C ARG A 140 7.58 0.60 19.10
#